data_AF-A0A7X9AH47-F1
#
_entry.id   AF-A0A7X9AH47-F1
#
_cell.length_a   1.000
_cell.length_b   1.000
_cell.length_c   1.000
_cell.angle_alpha   90.00
_cell.angle_beta   90.00
_cell.angle_gamma   90.00
#
_symmetry.space_group_name_H-M   'P 1'
#
loop_
_entity.id
_entity.type
_entity.pdbx_description
1 polymer ?
#
loop_
_entity_poly.entity_id
_entity_poly.type
_entity_poly.pdbx_seq_one_letter_code
_entity_poly.pdbx_strand_id
1 'polypeptide(L)'
;MATKLDIFYAKFIFRLESTKRMGLYRKLASMLRNDFTLMDALDRIYAIESKNGTKPSEPFAIVINAWRDNLEQGMSFPEAVRSWAPQFETLMMTVGDISKLSIALDNVVRVGEGIVKIKKSMKDALLYPAVLLILTFLIIVAVGVYLVPPLTEAAGGEIIWRGAAASLVSTS
;
A
#
# COMPACT_ATOMS: atom_id res chain seq x y z
N MET A 1 16.17 10.28 -17.69
CA MET A 1 14.77 10.29 -18.19
C MET A 1 14.11 9.01 -17.69
N ALA A 2 13.05 9.09 -16.88
CA ALA A 2 12.38 7.91 -16.34
C ALA A 2 11.63 7.17 -17.45
N THR A 3 11.70 5.84 -17.49
CA THR A 3 11.01 5.05 -18.51
C THR A 3 9.52 4.92 -18.20
N LYS A 4 8.69 4.55 -19.19
CA LYS A 4 7.24 4.32 -18.96
C LYS A 4 6.98 3.27 -17.86
N LEU A 5 7.85 2.28 -17.75
CA LEU A 5 7.80 1.26 -16.70
C LEU A 5 8.07 1.86 -15.32
N ASP A 6 9.08 2.74 -15.22
CA ASP A 6 9.41 3.42 -13.95
C ASP A 6 8.26 4.30 -13.48
N ILE A 7 7.58 5.00 -14.40
CA ILE A 7 6.40 5.82 -14.09
C ILE A 7 5.23 4.95 -13.60
N PHE A 8 4.97 3.83 -14.27
CA PHE A 8 3.93 2.89 -13.85
C PHE A 8 4.22 2.29 -12.49
N TYR A 9 5.45 1.83 -12.27
CA TYR A 9 5.93 1.30 -11.00
C TYR A 9 5.84 2.37 -9.90
N ALA A 10 6.29 3.59 -10.17
CA ALA A 10 6.21 4.70 -9.23
C ALA A 10 4.77 5.00 -8.82
N LYS A 11 3.84 5.04 -9.79
CA LYS A 11 2.42 5.26 -9.53
C LYS A 11 1.82 4.14 -8.68
N PHE A 12 2.20 2.89 -8.94
CA PHE A 12 1.76 1.74 -8.17
C PHE A 12 2.25 1.80 -6.71
N ILE A 13 3.56 1.97 -6.53
CA ILE A 13 4.19 2.07 -5.20
C ILE A 13 3.64 3.27 -4.42
N PHE A 14 3.55 4.44 -5.04
CA PHE A 14 3.03 5.64 -4.42
C PHE A 14 1.58 5.48 -3.93
N ARG A 15 0.76 4.72 -4.67
CA ARG A 15 -0.62 4.40 -4.28
C ARG A 15 -0.70 3.41 -3.11
N LEU A 16 0.15 2.39 -3.10
CA LEU A 16 0.19 1.37 -2.06
C LEU A 16 0.78 1.88 -0.74
N GLU A 17 1.83 2.68 -0.80
CA GLU A 17 2.58 3.20 0.33
C GLU A 17 1.88 4.39 1.00
N SER A 18 0.66 4.16 1.50
CA SER A 18 -0.18 5.20 2.11
C SER A 18 0.52 5.90 3.29
N THR A 19 1.27 5.18 4.11
CA THR A 19 1.98 5.76 5.27
C THR A 19 3.08 6.73 4.82
N LYS A 20 3.90 6.35 3.84
CA LYS A 20 4.94 7.23 3.28
C LYS A 20 4.32 8.43 2.57
N ARG A 21 3.22 8.22 1.81
CA ARG A 21 2.47 9.30 1.16
C ARG A 21 1.91 10.32 2.18
N MET A 22 1.31 9.86 3.28
CA MET A 22 0.87 10.77 4.35
C MET A 22 2.05 11.50 4.99
N GLY A 23 3.18 10.82 5.19
CA GLY A 23 4.43 11.45 5.65
C GLY A 23 4.92 12.56 4.72
N LEU A 24 4.82 12.37 3.41
CA LEU A 24 5.15 13.37 2.39
C LEU A 24 4.25 14.61 2.49
N TYR A 25 2.93 14.41 2.54
CA TYR A 25 1.98 15.53 2.68
C TYR A 25 2.17 16.29 3.98
N ARG A 26 2.49 15.60 5.08
CA ARG A 26 2.84 16.24 6.36
C ARG A 26 4.09 17.10 6.25
N LYS A 27 5.16 16.60 5.60
CA LYS A 27 6.39 17.38 5.38
C LYS A 27 6.08 18.65 4.58
N LEU A 28 5.30 18.52 3.50
CA LEU A 28 4.85 19.65 2.69
C LEU A 28 4.04 20.65 3.53
N ALA A 29 3.03 20.19 4.29
CA ALA A 29 2.22 21.04 5.15
C ALA A 29 3.07 21.79 6.20
N SER A 30 4.05 21.11 6.79
CA SER A 30 4.98 21.72 7.76
C SER A 30 5.86 22.78 7.12
N MET A 31 6.38 22.55 5.91
CA MET A 31 7.22 23.52 5.20
C MET A 31 6.41 24.75 4.79
N LEU A 32 5.21 24.54 4.23
CA LEU A 32 4.31 25.63 3.85
C LEU A 32 3.87 26.51 5.04
N ARG A 33 3.79 25.94 6.25
CA ARG A 33 3.55 26.73 7.48
C ARG A 33 4.74 27.56 7.92
N ASN A 34 5.95 27.17 7.54
CA ASN A 34 7.19 27.87 7.86
C ASN A 34 7.56 28.86 6.73
N ASP A 35 6.57 29.39 6.02
CA ASP A 35 6.71 30.36 4.93
C ASP A 35 7.57 29.91 3.74
N PHE A 36 7.81 28.60 3.57
CA PHE A 36 8.40 28.08 2.35
C PHE A 36 7.40 28.14 1.20
N THR A 37 7.87 28.46 0.00
CA THR A 37 7.06 28.28 -1.20
C THR A 37 6.85 26.78 -1.46
N LEU A 38 5.74 26.44 -2.12
CA LEU A 38 5.45 25.05 -2.50
C LEU A 38 6.56 24.45 -3.36
N MET A 39 7.12 25.24 -4.28
CA MET A 39 8.19 24.79 -5.16
C MET A 39 9.46 24.49 -4.37
N ASP A 40 9.89 25.38 -3.47
CA ASP A 40 11.07 25.16 -2.61
C ASP A 40 10.91 23.94 -1.72
N ALA A 41 9.70 23.74 -1.18
CA ALA A 41 9.39 22.57 -0.36
C ALA A 41 9.51 21.26 -1.19
N LEU A 42 8.99 21.26 -2.41
CA LEU A 42 9.10 20.11 -3.31
C LEU A 42 10.54 19.84 -3.75
N ASP A 43 11.32 20.88 -4.04
CA ASP A 43 12.75 20.79 -4.37
C ASP A 43 13.54 20.14 -3.23
N ARG A 44 13.29 20.59 -2.00
CA ARG A 44 13.95 20.04 -0.80
C ARG A 44 13.58 18.57 -0.58
N ILE A 45 12.30 18.22 -0.73
CA ILE A 45 11.85 16.84 -0.55
C ILE A 45 12.37 15.96 -1.69
N TYR A 46 12.40 16.45 -2.93
CA TYR A 46 13.02 15.75 -4.06
C TYR A 46 14.50 15.46 -3.80
N ALA A 47 15.27 16.43 -3.29
CA ALA A 47 16.67 16.22 -2.93
C ALA A 47 16.82 15.10 -1.88
N ILE A 48 15.93 15.05 -0.88
CA ILE A 48 15.96 14.00 0.15
C ILE A 48 15.62 12.63 -0.45
N GLU A 49 14.52 12.51 -1.19
CA GLU A 49 14.04 11.23 -1.72
C GLU A 49 14.94 10.70 -2.85
N SER A 50 15.57 11.58 -3.63
CA SER A 50 16.55 11.21 -4.67
C SER A 50 17.96 10.93 -4.12
N LYS A 51 18.16 11.00 -2.80
CA LYS A 51 19.48 10.92 -2.14
C LYS A 51 20.48 11.92 -2.75
N ASN A 52 20.09 13.19 -2.79
CA ASN A 52 20.81 14.28 -3.44
C ASN A 52 21.16 13.99 -4.91
N GLY A 53 20.22 13.40 -5.65
CA GLY A 53 20.40 13.10 -7.08
C GLY A 53 21.18 11.82 -7.40
N THR A 54 21.63 11.05 -6.40
CA THR A 54 22.30 9.76 -6.65
C THR A 54 21.34 8.65 -7.06
N LYS A 55 20.05 8.74 -6.71
CA LYS A 55 19.01 7.78 -7.11
C LYS A 55 17.73 8.48 -7.58
N PRO A 56 17.72 9.07 -8.78
CA PRO A 56 16.54 9.76 -9.31
C PRO A 56 15.40 8.79 -9.68
N SER A 57 15.68 7.50 -9.85
CA SER A 57 14.70 6.46 -10.21
C SER A 57 13.88 5.93 -9.02
N GLU A 58 14.06 6.50 -7.82
CA GLU A 58 13.22 6.14 -6.68
C GLU A 58 11.76 6.55 -6.94
N PRO A 59 10.77 5.68 -6.66
CA PRO A 59 9.35 5.95 -6.92
C PRO A 59 8.85 7.31 -6.47
N PHE A 60 9.20 7.72 -5.25
CA PHE A 60 8.78 8.99 -4.68
C PHE A 60 9.50 10.17 -5.34
N ALA A 61 10.78 10.02 -5.70
CA ALA A 61 11.52 11.05 -6.42
C ALA A 61 10.92 11.32 -7.81
N ILE A 62 10.53 10.27 -8.54
CA ILE A 62 9.84 10.38 -9.84
C ILE A 62 8.51 11.14 -9.69
N VAL A 63 7.72 10.77 -8.69
CA VAL A 63 6.41 11.42 -8.42
C VAL A 63 6.59 12.91 -8.12
N ILE A 64 7.52 13.25 -7.23
CA ILE A 64 7.78 14.64 -6.85
C ILE A 64 8.29 15.44 -8.05
N ASN A 65 9.19 14.86 -8.87
CA ASN A 65 9.65 15.54 -10.08
C ASN A 65 8.49 15.82 -11.04
N ALA A 66 7.59 14.85 -11.24
CA ALA A 66 6.42 15.08 -12.08
C ALA A 66 5.49 16.17 -11.52
N TRP A 67 5.38 16.33 -10.20
CA TRP A 67 4.61 17.42 -9.61
C TRP A 67 5.28 18.78 -9.82
N ARG A 68 6.61 18.84 -9.67
CA ARG A 68 7.43 20.03 -9.95
C ARG A 68 7.24 20.47 -11.40
N ASP A 69 7.43 19.55 -12.35
CA ASP A 69 7.26 19.82 -13.79
C ASP A 69 5.86 20.35 -14.12
N ASN A 70 4.81 19.83 -13.47
CA ASN A 70 3.43 20.28 -13.68
C ASN A 70 3.16 21.67 -13.05
N LEU A 71 3.75 21.96 -11.89
CA LEU A 71 3.63 23.26 -11.23
C LEU A 71 4.38 24.35 -12.00
N GLU A 72 5.55 24.03 -12.57
CA GLU A 72 6.30 24.94 -13.46
C GLU A 72 5.50 25.29 -14.73
N GLN A 73 4.67 24.36 -15.20
CA GLN A 73 3.73 24.59 -16.30
C GLN A 73 2.49 25.40 -15.91
N GLY A 74 2.38 25.83 -14.65
CA GLY A 74 1.28 26.64 -14.13
C GLY A 74 0.03 25.86 -13.71
N MET A 75 0.10 24.53 -13.61
CA MET A 75 -1.01 23.74 -13.05
C MET A 75 -1.16 24.02 -11.55
N SER A 76 -2.38 23.89 -11.03
CA SER A 76 -2.59 23.92 -9.58
C SER A 76 -2.05 22.65 -8.92
N PHE A 77 -1.67 22.73 -7.63
CA PHE A 77 -1.16 21.56 -6.90
C PHE A 77 -2.13 20.36 -6.89
N PRO A 78 -3.45 20.53 -6.64
CA PRO A 78 -4.38 19.41 -6.73
C PRO A 78 -4.40 18.76 -8.13
N GLU A 79 -4.30 19.54 -9.20
CA GLU A 79 -4.24 19.00 -10.57
C GLU A 79 -2.95 18.21 -10.82
N ALA A 80 -1.80 18.72 -10.35
CA ALA A 80 -0.53 18.03 -10.45
C ALA A 80 -0.53 16.67 -9.71
N VAL A 81 -1.21 16.59 -8.57
CA VAL A 81 -1.31 15.38 -7.73
C VAL A 81 -2.35 14.37 -8.24
N ARG A 82 -3.39 14.83 -8.95
CA ARG A 82 -4.56 14.03 -9.39
C ARG A 82 -4.19 12.73 -10.12
N SER A 83 -3.15 12.76 -10.94
CA SER A 83 -2.74 11.59 -11.73
C SER A 83 -1.99 10.54 -10.91
N TRP A 84 -1.46 10.91 -9.74
CA TRP A 84 -0.63 10.06 -8.88
C TRP A 84 -1.39 9.53 -7.66
N ALA A 85 -2.10 10.41 -6.95
CA ALA A 85 -2.82 10.09 -5.74
C ALA A 85 -4.24 9.53 -5.99
N PRO A 86 -4.87 8.90 -4.98
CA PRO A 86 -6.29 8.61 -5.00
C PRO A 86 -7.16 9.88 -5.13
N GLN A 87 -8.31 9.75 -5.79
CA GLN A 87 -9.19 10.88 -6.10
C GLN A 87 -9.68 11.62 -4.84
N PHE A 88 -10.00 10.92 -3.76
CA PHE A 88 -10.49 11.54 -2.52
C PHE A 88 -9.44 12.50 -1.91
N GLU A 89 -8.15 12.15 -1.97
CA GLU A 89 -7.06 13.01 -1.45
C GLU A 89 -6.99 14.30 -2.26
N THR A 90 -7.07 14.17 -3.59
CA THR A 90 -7.02 15.32 -4.49
C THR A 90 -8.21 16.25 -4.28
N LEU A 91 -9.42 15.70 -4.12
CA LEU A 91 -10.63 16.49 -3.86
C LEU A 91 -10.51 17.28 -2.55
N MET A 92 -10.01 16.67 -1.49
CA MET A 92 -9.78 17.35 -0.22
C MET A 92 -8.74 18.48 -0.32
N MET A 93 -7.77 18.37 -1.21
CA MET A 93 -6.81 19.45 -1.51
C MET A 93 -7.46 20.59 -2.32
N THR A 94 -8.44 20.28 -3.17
CA THR A 94 -9.19 21.28 -3.96
C THR A 94 -10.19 22.09 -3.14
N VAL A 95 -10.69 21.54 -2.02
CA VAL A 95 -11.70 22.21 -1.16
C VAL A 95 -11.10 23.35 -0.32
N GLY A 96 -9.76 23.48 -0.28
CA GLY A 96 -9.08 24.60 0.37
C GLY A 96 -8.85 25.78 -0.57
N ASP A 97 -8.97 26.99 -0.04
CA ASP A 97 -8.39 28.19 -0.66
C ASP A 97 -6.88 27.95 -0.93
N ILE A 98 -6.35 28.44 -2.05
CA ILE A 98 -4.92 28.29 -2.41
C ILE A 98 -4.01 28.81 -1.28
N SER A 99 -4.47 29.85 -0.56
CA SER A 99 -3.80 30.47 0.58
C SER A 99 -3.72 29.57 1.83
N LYS A 100 -4.44 28.44 1.86
CA LYS A 100 -4.52 27.50 2.99
C LYS A 100 -4.19 26.06 2.60
N LEU A 101 -3.35 25.85 1.58
CA LEU A 101 -2.91 24.52 1.15
C LEU A 101 -2.32 23.69 2.32
N SER A 102 -1.61 24.33 3.25
CA SER A 102 -1.07 23.67 4.44
C SER A 102 -2.16 23.01 5.31
N ILE A 103 -3.29 23.69 5.49
CA ILE A 103 -4.44 23.17 6.25
C ILE A 103 -5.12 22.03 5.48
N ALA A 104 -5.27 22.18 4.17
CA ALA A 104 -5.84 21.13 3.33
C ALA A 104 -5.01 19.85 3.37
N LEU A 105 -3.68 19.96 3.31
CA LEU A 105 -2.75 18.84 3.46
C LEU A 105 -2.84 18.20 4.84
N ASP A 106 -2.90 18.98 5.92
CA ASP A 106 -3.07 18.45 7.29
C ASP A 106 -4.40 17.67 7.43
N ASN A 107 -5.48 18.14 6.80
CA ASN A 107 -6.76 17.44 6.77
C ASN A 107 -6.68 16.10 6.01
N VAL A 108 -6.02 16.08 4.85
CA VAL A 108 -5.77 14.85 4.08
C VAL A 108 -4.96 13.86 4.90
N VAL A 109 -3.91 14.32 5.57
CA VAL A 109 -3.06 13.49 6.45
C VAL A 109 -3.89 12.90 7.58
N ARG A 110 -4.72 13.71 8.26
CA ARG A 110 -5.57 13.24 9.36
C ARG A 110 -6.53 12.13 8.91
N VAL A 111 -7.22 12.33 7.79
CA VAL A 111 -8.17 11.33 7.26
C VAL A 111 -7.43 10.08 6.76
N GLY A 112 -6.34 10.25 6.03
CA GLY A 112 -5.55 9.15 5.50
C GLY A 112 -4.94 8.28 6.60
N GLU A 113 -4.42 8.86 7.67
CA GLU A 113 -3.91 8.11 8.83
C GLU A 113 -5.01 7.38 9.59
N GLY A 114 -6.21 7.96 9.68
CA GLY A 114 -7.40 7.26 10.19
C GLY A 114 -7.69 5.99 9.40
N ILE A 115 -7.69 6.08 8.07
CA ILE A 115 -7.90 4.93 7.17
C ILE A 115 -6.78 3.89 7.35
N VAL A 116 -5.52 4.30 7.43
CA VAL A 116 -4.38 3.39 7.65
C VAL A 116 -4.52 2.66 8.98
N LYS A 117 -4.92 3.36 10.05
CA LYS A 117 -5.12 2.78 11.37
C LYS A 117 -6.23 1.73 11.35
N ILE A 118 -7.37 2.03 10.71
CA ILE A 118 -8.49 1.09 10.56
C ILE A 118 -8.03 -0.17 9.80
N LYS A 119 -7.34 0.01 8.66
CA LYS A 119 -6.81 -1.11 7.88
C LYS A 119 -5.83 -1.97 8.68
N LYS A 120 -4.97 -1.35 9.49
CA LYS A 120 -4.03 -2.06 10.35
C LYS A 120 -4.78 -2.89 11.40
N SER A 121 -5.74 -2.31 12.11
CA SER A 121 -6.55 -3.03 13.09
C SER A 121 -7.34 -4.19 12.48
N MET A 122 -7.85 -4.04 11.25
CA MET A 122 -8.49 -5.15 10.54
C MET A 122 -7.51 -6.29 10.23
N LYS A 123 -6.31 -5.95 9.74
CA LYS A 123 -5.27 -6.96 9.47
C LYS A 123 -4.86 -7.70 10.75
N ASP A 124 -4.68 -6.96 11.84
CA ASP A 124 -4.31 -7.53 13.13
C ASP A 124 -5.42 -8.47 13.67
N ALA A 125 -6.69 -8.08 13.51
CA ALA A 125 -7.83 -8.91 13.90
C ALA A 125 -7.98 -10.19 13.04
N LEU A 126 -7.68 -10.12 11.74
CA LEU A 126 -7.76 -11.25 10.82
C LEU A 126 -6.57 -12.21 10.91
N LEU A 127 -5.46 -11.77 11.50
CA LEU A 127 -4.25 -12.58 11.63
C LEU A 127 -4.53 -13.84 12.48
N TYR A 128 -5.26 -13.70 13.59
CA TYR A 128 -5.55 -14.82 14.48
C TYR A 128 -6.40 -15.93 13.80
N PRO A 129 -7.57 -15.61 13.18
CA PRO A 129 -8.32 -16.59 12.39
C PRO A 129 -7.50 -17.21 11.25
N ALA A 130 -6.66 -16.43 10.56
CA ALA A 130 -5.85 -16.94 9.46
C ALA A 130 -4.83 -18.01 9.93
N VAL A 131 -4.16 -17.77 11.06
CA VAL A 131 -3.22 -18.75 11.65
C VAL A 131 -3.94 -20.04 12.04
N LEU A 132 -5.12 -19.94 12.66
CA LEU A 132 -5.92 -21.12 13.01
C LEU A 132 -6.35 -21.91 11.77
N LEU A 133 -6.80 -21.24 10.71
CA LEU A 133 -7.17 -21.90 9.45
C LEU A 133 -5.98 -22.60 8.81
N ILE A 134 -4.80 -21.97 8.80
CA ILE A 134 -3.57 -22.59 8.28
C ILE A 134 -3.21 -23.83 9.11
N LEU A 135 -3.22 -23.74 10.44
CA LEU A 135 -2.94 -24.89 11.31
C LEU A 135 -3.95 -26.02 11.10
N THR A 136 -5.24 -25.68 11.02
CA THR A 136 -6.31 -26.67 10.77
C THR A 136 -6.11 -27.36 9.43
N PHE A 137 -5.81 -26.60 8.38
CA PHE A 137 -5.51 -27.14 7.06
C PHE A 137 -4.28 -28.06 7.07
N LEU A 138 -3.20 -27.64 7.76
CA LEU A 138 -1.99 -28.46 7.92
C LEU A 138 -2.27 -29.78 8.62
N ILE A 139 -3.11 -29.78 9.67
CA ILE A 139 -3.49 -31.01 10.38
C ILE A 139 -4.26 -31.94 9.43
N ILE A 140 -5.22 -31.43 8.66
CA ILE A 140 -6.00 -32.22 7.69
C ILE A 140 -5.07 -32.88 6.68
N VAL A 141 -4.13 -32.13 6.11
CA VAL A 141 -3.15 -32.64 5.15
C VAL A 141 -2.21 -33.67 5.80
N ALA A 142 -1.72 -33.41 7.01
CA ALA A 142 -0.84 -34.33 7.73
C ALA A 142 -1.53 -35.67 8.03
N VAL A 143 -2.81 -35.64 8.44
CA VAL A 143 -3.62 -36.85 8.62
C VAL A 143 -3.78 -37.60 7.30
N GLY A 144 -4.12 -36.91 6.22
CA GLY A 144 -4.26 -37.52 4.88
C GLY A 144 -2.98 -38.21 4.43
N VAL A 145 -1.83 -37.55 4.56
CA VAL A 145 -0.55 -38.09 4.04
C VAL A 145 0.07 -39.14 4.97
N TYR A 146 0.03 -38.96 6.29
CA TYR A 146 0.77 -39.82 7.22
C TYR A 146 -0.08 -40.84 7.96
N LEU A 147 -1.36 -40.54 8.26
CA LEU A 147 -2.20 -41.39 9.11
C LEU A 147 -3.11 -42.31 8.29
N VAL A 148 -3.59 -41.86 7.13
CA VAL A 148 -4.47 -42.67 6.28
C VAL A 148 -3.79 -43.92 5.71
N PRO A 149 -2.54 -43.88 5.18
CA PRO A 149 -1.95 -45.08 4.56
C PRO A 149 -1.83 -46.28 5.52
N PRO A 150 -1.29 -46.14 6.76
CA PRO A 150 -1.25 -47.25 7.72
C PRO A 150 -2.63 -47.77 8.12
N LEU A 151 -3.64 -46.89 8.18
CA LEU A 151 -5.02 -47.28 8.48
C LEU A 151 -5.64 -48.09 7.33
N THR A 152 -5.38 -47.71 6.09
CA THR A 152 -5.87 -48.46 4.91
C THR A 152 -5.21 -49.83 4.79
N GLU A 153 -3.92 -49.93 5.11
CA GLU A 153 -3.19 -51.22 5.16
C GLU A 153 -3.73 -52.12 6.28
N ALA A 154 -3.99 -51.56 7.47
CA ALA A 154 -4.48 -52.31 8.62
C ALA A 154 -5.96 -52.75 8.51
N ALA A 155 -6.79 -51.96 7.81
CA ALA A 155 -8.23 -52.19 7.76
C ALA A 155 -8.69 -53.29 6.80
N GLY A 156 -7.83 -53.75 5.88
CA GLY A 156 -8.18 -54.75 4.86
C GLY A 156 -9.15 -54.19 3.81
N GLY A 157 -8.98 -54.58 2.55
CA GLY A 157 -9.60 -53.97 1.37
C GLY A 157 -11.13 -53.98 1.23
N GLU A 158 -11.90 -54.25 2.28
CA GLU A 158 -13.37 -54.29 2.25
C GLU A 158 -14.06 -52.98 2.71
N ILE A 159 -13.31 -51.95 3.13
CA ILE A 159 -13.90 -50.69 3.62
C ILE A 159 -14.11 -49.68 2.49
N ILE A 160 -15.38 -49.36 2.21
CA ILE A 160 -15.78 -48.31 1.26
C ILE A 160 -15.76 -46.95 1.96
N TRP A 161 -14.68 -46.19 1.78
CA TRP A 161 -14.56 -44.82 2.28
C TRP A 161 -15.59 -43.90 1.59
N ARG A 162 -16.33 -43.09 2.37
CA ARG A 162 -17.32 -42.11 1.86
C ARG A 162 -17.11 -40.72 2.47
N GLY A 163 -17.48 -39.67 1.73
CA GLY A 163 -17.44 -38.28 2.19
C GLY A 163 -16.00 -37.73 2.34
N ALA A 164 -15.76 -36.93 3.39
CA ALA A 164 -14.45 -36.30 3.65
C ALA A 164 -13.30 -37.31 3.83
N ALA A 165 -13.62 -38.53 4.30
CA ALA A 165 -12.62 -39.60 4.42
C ALA A 165 -12.16 -40.11 3.05
N ALA A 166 -13.04 -40.18 2.05
CA ALA A 166 -12.68 -40.59 0.70
C ALA A 166 -11.74 -39.58 0.02
N SER A 167 -11.94 -38.27 0.25
CA SER A 167 -11.06 -37.24 -0.29
C SER A 167 -9.66 -37.24 0.33
N LEU A 168 -9.51 -37.72 1.57
CA LEU A 168 -8.21 -37.86 2.23
C LEU A 168 -7.45 -39.10 1.74
N VAL A 169 -8.15 -40.22 1.51
CA VAL A 169 -7.57 -41.43 0.90
C VAL A 169 -7.15 -41.19 -0.55
N SER A 170 -7.86 -40.35 -1.31
CA SER A 170 -7.48 -40.04 -2.70
C SER A 170 -6.31 -39.06 -2.83
N THR A 171 -5.92 -38.39 -1.73
CA THR A 171 -4.79 -37.43 -1.73
C THR A 171 -3.48 -38.02 -1.23
N SER A 172 -3.51 -39.21 -0.60
CA SER A 172 -2.37 -40.08 -0.32
C SER A 172 -2.06 -40.98 -1.50
#